data_AF-A0A349WG27-F1
#
_entry.id   AF-A0A349WG27-F1
#
_cell.length_a   1.000
_cell.length_b   1.000
_cell.length_c   1.000
_cell.angle_alpha   90.00
_cell.angle_beta   90.00
_cell.angle_gamma   90.00
#
_symmetry.space_group_name_H-M   'P 1'
#
loop_
_entity.id
_entity.type
_entity.pdbx_description
1 polymer ?
#
loop_
_entity_poly.entity_id
_entity_poly.type
_entity_poly.pdbx_seq_one_letter_code
_entity_poly.pdbx_strand_id
1 'polypeptide(L)'
;MVSINLKYILSLPLIPVLVFSKEINFNWDDRPILSENCFYCHGVDQNKREANLRLDVRRDALASAAWRYKPVINGFLRDRPSA
;
A
#
# COMPACT_ATOMS: atom_id res chain seq x y z
N MET A 1 37.45 -15.32 -9.55
CA MET A 1 37.30 -14.17 -10.48
C MET A 1 36.91 -14.75 -11.82
N VAL A 2 35.66 -14.62 -12.24
CA VAL A 2 35.19 -15.14 -13.54
C VAL A 2 35.74 -14.22 -14.63
N SER A 3 36.63 -14.71 -15.49
CA SER A 3 37.22 -13.94 -16.59
C SER A 3 36.19 -13.77 -17.72
N ILE A 4 35.46 -12.67 -17.68
CA ILE A 4 34.45 -12.34 -18.69
C ILE A 4 35.18 -11.80 -19.93
N ASN A 5 35.09 -12.52 -21.05
CA ASN A 5 35.75 -12.18 -22.30
C ASN A 5 35.16 -10.89 -22.91
N LEU A 6 36.01 -9.90 -23.22
CA LEU A 6 35.61 -8.56 -23.70
C LEU A 6 34.71 -8.57 -24.95
N LYS A 7 34.77 -9.63 -25.77
CA LYS A 7 33.92 -9.84 -26.95
C LYS A 7 32.44 -10.10 -26.62
N TYR A 8 32.12 -10.56 -25.40
CA TYR A 8 30.74 -10.82 -24.97
C TYR A 8 30.02 -9.57 -24.45
N ILE A 9 30.75 -8.48 -24.18
CA ILE A 9 30.15 -7.21 -23.71
C ILE A 9 29.38 -6.53 -24.85
N LEU A 10 29.83 -6.67 -26.10
CA LEU A 10 29.18 -6.10 -27.28
C LEU A 10 28.00 -6.93 -27.83
N SER A 11 27.77 -8.14 -27.31
CA SER A 11 26.74 -9.07 -27.81
C SER A 11 25.66 -9.40 -26.77
N LEU A 12 25.67 -8.73 -25.61
CA LEU A 12 24.61 -8.92 -24.63
C LEU A 12 23.30 -8.30 -25.18
N PRO A 13 22.25 -9.08 -25.47
CA PRO A 13 20.97 -8.50 -25.88
C PRO A 13 20.45 -7.62 -24.75
N LEU A 14 19.96 -6.43 -25.10
CA LEU A 14 19.29 -5.52 -24.19
C LEU A 14 17.96 -6.16 -23.77
N ILE A 15 18.00 -7.08 -22.81
CA ILE A 15 16.80 -7.70 -22.26
C ILE A 15 16.10 -6.62 -21.43
N PRO A 16 14.88 -6.19 -21.80
CA PRO A 16 14.15 -5.27 -20.98
C PRO A 16 13.83 -5.96 -19.65
N VAL A 17 14.27 -5.37 -18.55
CA VAL A 17 13.90 -5.82 -17.20
C VAL A 17 12.41 -5.49 -17.04
N LEU A 18 11.57 -6.53 -17.10
CA LEU A 18 10.18 -6.42 -16.71
C LEU A 18 10.13 -6.20 -15.20
N VAL A 19 9.83 -4.97 -14.79
CA VAL A 19 9.55 -4.64 -13.40
C VAL A 19 8.11 -5.00 -13.11
N PHE A 20 7.89 -5.97 -12.23
CA PHE A 20 6.56 -6.28 -11.72
C PHE A 20 6.35 -5.59 -10.37
N SER A 21 5.29 -4.82 -10.24
CA SER A 21 4.85 -4.26 -8.96
C SER A 21 3.78 -5.18 -8.37
N LYS A 22 3.96 -5.59 -7.11
CA LYS A 22 2.93 -6.34 -6.40
C LYS A 22 1.72 -5.42 -6.17
N GLU A 23 0.52 -5.89 -6.52
CA GLU A 23 -0.70 -5.22 -6.09
C GLU A 23 -0.82 -5.25 -4.56
N ILE A 24 -1.08 -4.08 -3.98
CA ILE A 24 -1.30 -3.95 -2.54
C ILE A 24 -2.68 -4.50 -2.22
N ASN A 25 -2.74 -5.48 -1.33
CA ASN A 25 -3.96 -6.08 -0.82
C ASN A 25 -4.22 -5.59 0.61
N PHE A 26 -5.33 -4.88 0.82
CA PHE A 26 -5.68 -4.32 2.13
C PHE A 26 -5.70 -5.38 3.25
N ASN A 27 -6.21 -6.58 2.98
CA ASN A 27 -6.37 -7.61 4.02
C ASN A 27 -5.05 -8.23 4.46
N TRP A 28 -4.03 -8.22 3.61
CA TRP A 28 -2.73 -8.83 3.91
C TRP A 28 -1.63 -7.83 4.20
N ASP A 29 -1.64 -6.68 3.52
CA ASP A 29 -0.56 -5.71 3.62
C ASP A 29 -0.88 -4.62 4.69
N ASP A 30 -2.11 -4.09 4.73
CA ASP A 30 -2.45 -2.94 5.60
C ASP A 30 -3.20 -3.33 6.88
N ARG A 31 -4.19 -4.23 6.79
CA ARG A 31 -5.06 -4.62 7.90
C ARG A 31 -4.28 -5.14 9.11
N PRO A 32 -3.22 -5.96 8.99
CA PRO A 32 -2.44 -6.38 10.16
C PRO A 32 -1.84 -5.19 10.91
N ILE A 33 -1.27 -4.22 10.18
CA ILE A 33 -0.65 -3.03 10.75
C ILE A 33 -1.69 -2.17 11.48
N LEU A 34 -2.86 -1.96 10.86
CA LEU A 34 -3.95 -1.19 11.47
C LEU A 34 -4.57 -1.91 12.67
N SER A 35 -4.62 -3.24 12.64
CA SER A 35 -5.16 -4.03 13.75
C SER A 35 -4.27 -3.95 14.98
N GLU A 36 -2.95 -3.97 14.79
CA GLU A 36 -1.97 -3.85 15.87
C GLU A 36 -1.92 -2.43 16.45
N ASN A 37 -1.99 -1.39 15.61
CA ASN A 37 -1.64 -0.03 16.01
C ASN A 37 -2.83 0.93 16.13
N CYS A 38 -3.99 0.63 15.53
CA CYS A 38 -5.03 1.65 15.33
C CYS A 38 -6.44 1.20 15.71
N PHE A 39 -6.84 -0.04 15.44
CA PHE A 39 -8.23 -0.49 15.64
C PHE A 39 -8.67 -0.55 17.10
N TYR A 40 -7.72 -0.53 18.05
CA TYR A 40 -8.08 -0.41 19.46
C TYR A 40 -8.84 0.90 19.75
N CYS A 41 -8.38 2.05 19.23
CA CYS A 41 -9.02 3.36 19.43
C CYS A 41 -9.92 3.78 18.25
N HIS A 42 -9.70 3.28 17.04
CA HIS A 42 -10.41 3.72 15.83
C HIS A 42 -11.08 2.56 15.07
N GLY A 43 -11.51 1.53 15.80
CA GLY A 43 -12.15 0.33 15.25
C GLY A 43 -13.66 0.26 15.51
N VAL A 44 -14.17 -0.98 15.46
CA VAL A 44 -15.60 -1.30 15.55
C VAL A 44 -16.21 -0.97 16.91
N ASP A 45 -15.44 -1.03 17.99
CA ASP A 45 -15.94 -0.82 19.35
C ASP A 45 -16.28 0.66 19.58
N GLN A 46 -17.56 0.96 19.77
CA GLN A 46 -18.03 2.33 20.01
C GLN A 46 -17.53 2.90 21.34
N ASN A 47 -17.37 2.06 22.36
CA ASN A 47 -17.01 2.52 23.71
C ASN A 47 -15.53 2.92 23.82
N LYS A 48 -14.70 2.40 22.91
CA LYS A 48 -13.27 2.72 22.79
C LYS A 48 -12.98 3.71 21.67
N ARG A 49 -14.01 4.12 20.92
CA ARG A 49 -13.82 4.89 19.69
C ARG A 49 -13.48 6.34 19.98
N GLU A 50 -12.29 6.73 19.55
CA GLU A 50 -11.81 8.10 19.66
C GLU A 50 -12.12 8.89 18.39
N ALA A 51 -12.31 10.20 18.55
CA ALA A 51 -12.56 11.17 17.47
C ALA A 51 -13.73 10.81 16.53
N ASN A 52 -14.64 9.92 16.95
CA ASN A 52 -15.68 9.34 16.12
C ASN A 52 -15.15 8.79 14.78
N LEU A 53 -13.92 8.30 14.77
CA LEU A 53 -13.23 7.84 13.56
C LEU A 53 -13.22 6.32 13.48
N ARG A 54 -13.54 5.80 12.28
CA ARG A 54 -13.44 4.38 11.94
C ARG A 54 -12.49 4.16 10.78
N LEU A 55 -11.38 3.47 11.05
CA LEU A 55 -10.36 3.17 10.04
C LEU A 55 -10.60 1.84 9.32
N ASP A 56 -11.44 0.97 9.88
CA ASP A 56 -11.85 -0.30 9.28
C ASP A 56 -12.91 -0.12 8.18
N VAL A 57 -13.53 1.05 8.10
CA VAL A 57 -14.50 1.43 7.08
C VAL A 57 -13.85 2.37 6.07
N ARG A 58 -13.65 1.91 4.83
CA ARG A 58 -12.95 2.65 3.77
C ARG A 58 -13.49 4.07 3.58
N ARG A 59 -14.82 4.24 3.51
CA ARG A 59 -15.44 5.54 3.31
C ARG A 59 -15.09 6.52 4.43
N ASP A 60 -15.16 6.08 5.68
CA ASP A 60 -14.91 6.90 6.86
C ASP A 60 -13.41 7.22 6.98
N ALA A 61 -12.55 6.23 6.71
CA ALA A 61 -11.11 6.39 6.64
C ALA A 61 -10.70 7.45 5.58
N LEU A 62 -11.29 7.42 4.39
CA LEU A 62 -10.99 8.37 3.30
C LEU A 62 -11.57 9.78 3.54
N ALA A 63 -12.73 9.86 4.19
CA ALA A 63 -13.31 11.15 4.58
C ALA A 63 -12.48 11.84 5.68
N SER A 64 -11.77 11.06 6.50
CA SER A 64 -10.90 11.59 7.54
C SER A 64 -9.65 12.29 6.98
N ALA A 65 -9.10 13.23 7.75
CA ALA A 65 -7.78 13.82 7.47
C ALA A 65 -6.63 12.94 7.97
N ALA A 66 -6.90 11.71 8.47
CA ALA A 66 -5.87 10.79 8.96
C ALA A 66 -4.83 10.49 7.88
N TRP A 67 -5.21 10.59 6.61
CA TRP A 67 -4.30 10.49 5.47
C TRP A 67 -3.78 11.87 5.07
N ARG A 68 -2.60 12.22 5.57
CA ARG A 68 -1.97 13.55 5.39
C ARG A 68 -1.51 13.86 3.96
N TYR A 69 -1.52 12.89 3.04
CA TYR A 69 -1.01 13.03 1.66
C TYR A 69 -2.15 13.08 0.60
N LYS A 70 -3.13 13.97 0.80
CA LYS A 70 -4.38 14.05 0.01
C LYS A 70 -4.26 14.11 -1.52
N PRO A 71 -3.31 14.83 -2.16
CA PRO A 71 -3.35 14.97 -3.63
C PRO A 71 -2.91 13.70 -4.38
N VAL A 72 -2.02 12.87 -3.81
CA VAL A 72 -1.52 11.65 -4.46
C VAL A 72 -2.41 10.44 -4.14
N ILE A 73 -2.88 10.33 -2.91
CA ILE A 73 -3.69 9.18 -2.47
C ILE A 73 -5.13 9.22 -3.00
N ASN A 74 -5.72 10.41 -3.22
CA ASN A 74 -7.11 10.48 -3.66
C ASN A 74 -7.28 9.96 -5.08
N GLY A 75 -6.27 10.06 -5.96
CA GLY A 75 -6.30 9.41 -7.27
C GLY A 75 -6.21 7.89 -7.15
N PHE A 76 -5.32 7.40 -6.29
CA PHE A 76 -5.01 5.98 -6.15
C PHE A 76 -6.04 5.17 -5.33
N LEU A 77 -6.62 5.78 -4.31
CA LEU A 77 -7.56 5.15 -3.38
C LEU A 77 -9.02 5.35 -3.77
N ARG A 78 -9.37 6.08 -4.84
CA ARG A 78 -10.77 6.15 -5.34
C ARG A 78 -11.13 4.94 -6.19
N ASP A 79 -10.21 4.52 -7.07
CA ASP A 79 -10.52 3.54 -8.12
C ASP A 79 -10.20 2.10 -7.73
N ARG A 80 -9.61 1.86 -6.54
CA ARG A 80 -9.29 0.50 -6.09
C ARG A 80 -10.48 -0.21 -5.46
N PRO A 81 -10.96 -1.34 -6.00
CA PRO A 81 -11.94 -2.15 -5.32
C PRO A 81 -11.34 -2.69 -4.03
N SER A 82 -12.01 -2.43 -2.91
CA SER A 82 -11.74 -3.10 -1.64
C SER A 82 -12.27 -4.53 -1.74
N ALA A 83 -11.39 -5.46 -2.08
CA ALA A 83 -11.67 -6.90 -2.02
C ALA A 83 -11.88 -7.38 -0.57
#